data_AF-A0A423GNX1-F1
#
_entry.id   AF-A0A423GNX1-F1
#
_cell.length_a   1.000
_cell.length_b   1.000
_cell.length_c   1.000
_cell.angle_alpha   90.00
_cell.angle_beta   90.00
_cell.angle_gamma   90.00
#
_symmetry.space_group_name_H-M   'P 1'
#
loop_
_entity.id
_entity.type
_entity.pdbx_description
1 polymer ?
#
loop_
_entity_poly.entity_id
_entity_poly.type
_entity_poly.pdbx_seq_one_letter_code
_entity_poly.pdbx_strand_id
1 'polypeptide(L)'
;MTHGLRIWGGDGALQLDENSFTVRLVLSVLVTFTRAKEIQSFTVPGCNPGNAIAFVVPSGPVSNNQRQFETEMLDGVARVYNYTRTFDASSVTDGTMRLFVVRFR
;
A
#
# COMPACT_ATOMS: atom_id res chain seq x y z
N MET A 1 23.60 -9.82 -4.92
CA MET A 1 23.93 -8.45 -5.34
C MET A 1 22.87 -7.53 -4.73
N THR A 2 23.28 -6.49 -4.01
CA THR A 2 22.36 -5.47 -3.49
C THR A 2 22.18 -4.38 -4.54
N HIS A 3 20.94 -4.07 -4.89
CA HIS A 3 20.58 -3.02 -5.84
C HIS A 3 19.91 -1.87 -5.07
N GLY A 4 20.34 -0.63 -5.28
CA GLY A 4 19.76 0.52 -4.57
C GLY A 4 20.59 1.79 -4.65
N LEU A 5 20.04 2.87 -4.08
CA LEU A 5 20.73 4.16 -3.93
C LEU A 5 21.66 4.09 -2.72
N ARG A 6 22.92 4.48 -2.92
CA ARG A 6 23.89 4.67 -1.85
C ARG A 6 24.48 6.06 -1.90
N ILE A 7 24.67 6.67 -0.73
CA ILE A 7 25.36 7.96 -0.60
C ILE A 7 26.63 7.74 0.20
N TRP A 8 27.72 8.28 -0.33
CA TRP A 8 29.05 8.23 0.29
C TRP A 8 29.46 9.64 0.69
N GLY A 9 30.09 9.77 1.85
CA GLY A 9 30.69 11.02 2.32
C GLY A 9 31.94 11.39 1.55
N GLY A 10 32.44 12.61 1.74
CA GLY A 10 33.71 13.07 1.13
C GLY A 10 34.95 12.32 1.64
N ASP A 11 34.81 11.57 2.74
CA ASP A 11 35.79 10.65 3.30
C ASP A 11 35.71 9.23 2.71
N GLY A 12 34.75 8.97 1.81
CA GLY A 12 34.51 7.65 1.26
C GLY A 12 33.80 6.69 2.23
N ALA A 13 33.18 7.19 3.30
CA ALA A 13 32.35 6.39 4.20
C ALA A 13 30.91 6.28 3.66
N LEU A 14 30.28 5.11 3.82
CA LEU A 14 28.89 4.89 3.44
C LEU A 14 27.97 5.60 4.45
N GLN A 15 27.20 6.58 3.97
CA GLN A 15 26.30 7.41 4.79
C GLN A 15 24.84 6.98 4.65
N LEU A 16 24.46 6.49 3.48
CA LEU A 16 23.10 6.04 3.21
C LEU A 16 23.13 4.79 2.36
N ASP A 17 22.37 3.78 2.77
CA ASP A 17 22.19 2.51 2.07
C ASP A 17 20.73 2.04 2.13
N GLU A 18 20.48 0.84 1.60
CA GLU A 18 19.15 0.24 1.59
C GLU A 18 18.58 -0.05 2.99
N ASN A 19 19.43 -0.07 4.03
CA ASN A 19 19.05 -0.27 5.42
C ASN A 19 18.91 1.05 6.20
N SER A 20 19.21 2.18 5.59
CA SER A 20 19.24 3.47 6.29
C SER A 20 17.83 4.07 6.45
N PHE A 21 16.88 3.69 5.60
CA PHE A 21 15.52 4.21 5.63
C PHE A 21 14.66 3.56 6.71
N THR A 22 14.03 4.39 7.56
CA THR A 22 13.05 3.94 8.56
C THR A 22 11.70 3.58 7.92
N VAL A 23 11.40 4.16 6.76
CA VAL A 23 10.14 3.99 6.03
C VAL A 23 10.44 3.86 4.54
N ARG A 24 9.88 2.84 3.89
CA ARG A 24 10.09 2.57 2.46
C ARG A 24 8.77 2.24 1.77
N LEU A 25 8.52 2.86 0.62
CA LEU A 25 7.45 2.44 -0.27
C LEU A 25 7.85 1.16 -1.02
N VAL A 26 7.05 0.10 -0.87
CA VAL A 26 7.33 -1.23 -1.46
C VAL A 26 6.33 -1.64 -2.53
N LEU A 27 5.14 -1.03 -2.56
CA LEU A 27 4.13 -1.23 -3.59
C LEU A 27 3.44 0.10 -3.92
N SER A 28 3.23 0.37 -5.21
CA SER A 28 2.41 1.47 -5.71
C SER A 28 1.69 1.02 -6.97
N VAL A 29 0.40 0.71 -6.86
CA VAL A 29 -0.40 0.17 -7.96
C VAL A 29 -1.79 0.83 -7.99
N LEU A 30 -2.42 0.86 -9.15
CA LEU A 30 -3.83 1.24 -9.24
C LEU A 30 -4.71 0.04 -8.92
N VAL A 31 -5.77 0.28 -8.16
CA VAL A 31 -6.80 -0.69 -7.80
C VAL A 31 -8.12 -0.12 -8.29
N THR A 32 -8.82 -0.91 -9.11
CA THR A 32 -10.08 -0.50 -9.73
C THR A 32 -11.15 -1.49 -9.37
N PHE A 33 -12.25 -1.00 -8.79
CA PHE A 33 -13.44 -1.79 -8.52
C PHE A 33 -14.60 -1.33 -9.36
N THR A 34 -15.48 -2.28 -9.68
CA THR A 34 -16.78 -2.01 -10.28
C THR A 34 -17.88 -2.11 -9.21
N ARG A 35 -19.13 -2.34 -9.61
CA ARG A 35 -20.28 -2.34 -8.69
C ARG A 35 -20.48 -3.63 -7.89
N ALA A 36 -19.72 -4.69 -8.15
CA ALA A 36 -19.81 -5.92 -7.37
C ALA A 36 -19.07 -5.78 -6.03
N LYS A 37 -19.53 -6.50 -4.99
CA LYS A 37 -18.83 -6.57 -3.70
C LYS A 37 -17.62 -7.49 -3.86
N GLU A 38 -16.42 -6.92 -3.82
CA GLU A 38 -15.20 -7.58 -4.27
C GLU A 38 -14.01 -7.31 -3.35
N ILE A 39 -13.01 -8.19 -3.45
CA ILE A 39 -11.73 -8.09 -2.76
C ILE A 39 -10.62 -8.29 -3.80
N GLN A 40 -9.61 -7.44 -3.79
CA GLN A 40 -8.39 -7.63 -4.58
C GLN A 40 -7.19 -7.85 -3.64
N SER A 41 -6.32 -8.79 -4.00
CA SER A 41 -5.13 -9.16 -3.22
C SER A 41 -3.87 -8.86 -4.01
N PHE A 42 -2.89 -8.24 -3.37
CA PHE A 42 -1.61 -7.88 -3.97
C PHE A 42 -0.47 -8.50 -3.17
N THR A 43 0.40 -9.23 -3.84
CA THR A 43 1.57 -9.87 -3.22
C THR A 43 2.63 -8.82 -2.87
N VAL A 44 3.06 -8.80 -1.62
CA VAL A 44 4.09 -7.90 -1.07
C VAL A 44 5.00 -8.70 -0.12
N PRO A 45 5.95 -9.47 -0.67
CA PRO A 45 6.80 -10.35 0.14
C PRO A 45 7.61 -9.59 1.19
N GLY A 46 7.77 -10.17 2.38
CA GLY A 46 8.52 -9.59 3.49
C GLY A 46 7.79 -8.45 4.24
N CYS A 47 6.52 -8.22 3.94
CA CYS A 47 5.64 -7.27 4.63
C CYS A 47 4.59 -8.05 5.42
N ASN A 48 4.29 -7.59 6.63
CA ASN A 48 3.25 -8.16 7.51
C ASN A 48 2.64 -7.04 8.39
N PRO A 49 1.58 -7.32 9.17
CA PRO A 49 0.93 -6.28 9.99
C PRO A 49 1.84 -5.61 11.03
N GLY A 50 2.94 -6.25 11.42
CA GLY A 50 3.89 -5.73 12.40
C GLY A 50 4.97 -4.83 11.81
N ASN A 51 5.18 -4.84 10.49
CA ASN A 51 6.25 -4.08 9.84
C ASN A 51 5.82 -3.31 8.58
N ALA A 52 4.54 -3.33 8.23
CA ALA A 52 4.03 -2.64 7.05
C ALA A 52 2.60 -2.16 7.23
N ILE A 53 2.27 -1.09 6.50
CA ILE A 53 0.92 -0.55 6.39
C ILE A 53 0.53 -0.45 4.92
N ALA A 54 -0.71 -0.84 4.63
CA ALA A 54 -1.37 -0.61 3.35
C ALA A 54 -2.34 0.56 3.50
N PHE A 55 -2.41 1.43 2.49
CA PHE A 55 -3.43 2.47 2.41
C PHE A 55 -3.69 2.85 0.95
N VAL A 56 -4.86 3.41 0.68
CA VAL A 56 -5.23 3.91 -0.66
C VAL A 56 -5.37 5.42 -0.68
N VAL A 57 -5.00 6.02 -1.81
CA VAL A 57 -5.20 7.44 -2.10
C VAL A 57 -5.99 7.58 -3.39
N PRO A 58 -6.97 8.49 -3.48
CA PRO A 58 -7.67 8.77 -4.73
C PRO A 58 -6.70 9.10 -5.87
N SER A 59 -6.90 8.51 -7.05
CA SER A 59 -6.09 8.80 -8.24
C SER A 59 -6.68 9.91 -9.12
N GLY A 60 -7.80 10.51 -8.71
CA GLY A 60 -8.51 11.56 -9.42
C GLY A 60 -9.41 12.37 -8.48
N PRO A 61 -10.20 13.33 -9.01
CA PRO A 61 -11.09 14.15 -8.22
C PRO A 61 -12.07 13.31 -7.38
N VAL A 62 -12.22 13.68 -6.12
CA VAL A 62 -13.13 12.99 -5.18
C VAL A 62 -14.49 13.68 -5.22
N SER A 63 -15.55 12.94 -5.50
CA SER A 63 -16.92 13.45 -5.33
C SER A 63 -17.39 13.31 -3.88
N ASN A 64 -18.37 14.10 -3.45
CA ASN A 64 -18.93 14.04 -2.08
C ASN A 64 -19.51 12.65 -1.71
N ASN A 65 -19.80 11.80 -2.70
CA ASN A 65 -20.37 10.48 -2.49
C ASN A 65 -19.36 9.33 -2.66
N GLN A 66 -18.12 9.65 -3.02
CA GLN A 66 -17.07 8.65 -3.19
C GLN A 66 -16.55 8.23 -1.81
N ARG A 67 -16.57 6.94 -1.53
CA ARG A 67 -16.06 6.38 -0.27
C ARG A 67 -14.67 5.81 -0.49
N GLN A 68 -13.85 5.80 0.55
CA GLN A 68 -12.51 5.22 0.47
C GLN A 68 -12.60 3.69 0.45
N PHE A 69 -11.76 3.02 -0.36
CA PHE A 69 -11.60 1.57 -0.24
C PHE A 69 -10.94 1.22 1.09
N GLU A 70 -11.32 0.11 1.68
CA GLU A 70 -10.65 -0.40 2.86
C GLU A 70 -9.43 -1.23 2.48
N THR A 71 -8.42 -1.21 3.33
CA THR A 71 -7.21 -2.00 3.16
C THR A 71 -6.96 -2.87 4.38
N GLU A 72 -6.30 -4.00 4.15
CA GLU A 72 -5.85 -4.91 5.19
C GLU A 72 -4.46 -5.40 4.83
N MET A 73 -3.52 -5.25 5.76
CA MET A 73 -2.22 -5.88 5.65
C MET A 73 -2.30 -7.28 6.25
N LEU A 74 -1.86 -8.29 5.52
CA LEU A 74 -1.67 -9.68 5.96
C LEU A 74 -0.21 -10.08 5.75
N ASP A 75 0.18 -11.30 6.13
CA ASP A 75 1.53 -11.77 5.87
C ASP A 75 1.74 -11.96 4.35
N GLY A 76 2.67 -11.20 3.79
CA GLY A 76 3.03 -11.20 2.38
C GLY A 76 1.97 -10.65 1.43
N VAL A 77 0.83 -10.14 1.92
CA VAL A 77 -0.31 -9.75 1.08
C VAL A 77 -0.99 -8.48 1.58
N ALA A 78 -1.21 -7.51 0.70
CA ALA A 78 -2.11 -6.39 0.94
C ALA A 78 -3.46 -6.67 0.26
N ARG A 79 -4.55 -6.66 1.01
CA ARG A 79 -5.91 -6.77 0.48
C ARG A 79 -6.57 -5.41 0.43
N VAL A 80 -7.37 -5.20 -0.61
CA VAL A 80 -8.21 -4.02 -0.78
C VAL A 80 -9.64 -4.47 -0.97
N TYR A 81 -10.55 -3.79 -0.30
CA TYR A 81 -11.97 -4.09 -0.25
C TYR A 81 -12.74 -2.86 -0.70
N ASN A 82 -13.73 -3.07 -1.56
CA ASN A 82 -14.58 -2.00 -2.02
C ASN A 82 -15.80 -1.77 -1.11
N TYR A 83 -15.73 -2.29 0.11
CA TYR A 83 -16.77 -2.28 1.12
C TYR A 83 -16.14 -2.31 2.52
N THR A 84 -16.94 -2.00 3.54
CA THR A 84 -16.51 -2.04 4.94
C THR A 84 -16.33 -3.49 5.39
N ARG A 85 -15.10 -3.87 5.72
CA ARG A 85 -14.80 -5.23 6.19
C ARG A 85 -15.56 -5.49 7.49
N THR A 86 -15.87 -6.75 7.75
CA THR A 86 -16.57 -7.21 8.98
C THR A 86 -18.03 -6.72 9.14
N PHE A 87 -18.56 -5.94 8.19
CA PHE A 87 -19.96 -5.52 8.18
C PHE A 87 -20.67 -6.01 6.92
N ASP A 88 -21.52 -7.03 7.05
CA ASP A 88 -22.06 -7.71 5.87
C ASP A 88 -23.01 -6.81 5.04
N ALA A 89 -23.82 -6.00 5.72
CA ALA A 89 -24.74 -5.03 5.09
C ALA A 89 -24.04 -3.73 4.58
N SER A 90 -22.71 -3.72 4.49
CA SER A 90 -21.94 -2.60 3.95
C SER A 90 -22.33 -2.27 2.51
N SER A 91 -22.43 -1.00 2.16
CA SER A 91 -22.50 -0.60 0.75
C SER A 91 -21.15 -0.80 0.05
N VAL A 92 -21.21 -0.99 -1.26
CA VAL A 92 -20.03 -1.05 -2.13
C VAL A 92 -19.64 0.34 -2.63
N THR A 93 -18.40 0.48 -3.08
CA THR A 93 -17.90 1.66 -3.79
C THR A 93 -17.15 1.22 -5.04
N ASP A 94 -17.28 2.00 -6.11
CA ASP A 94 -16.63 1.78 -7.38
C ASP A 94 -15.62 2.91 -7.68
N GLY A 95 -14.77 2.67 -8.68
CA GLY A 95 -13.77 3.62 -9.14
C GLY A 95 -12.34 3.13 -8.98
N THR A 96 -11.40 4.05 -9.14
CA THR A 96 -9.96 3.76 -9.11
C THR A 96 -9.26 4.55 -8.01
N MET A 97 -8.43 3.86 -7.22
CA MET A 97 -7.53 4.45 -6.24
C MET A 97 -6.13 3.86 -6.37
N ARG A 98 -5.12 4.57 -5.88
CA ARG A 98 -3.75 4.07 -5.81
C ARG A 98 -3.52 3.41 -4.46
N LEU A 99 -3.22 2.13 -4.47
CA LEU A 99 -2.74 1.39 -3.30
C LEU A 99 -1.25 1.66 -3.11
N PHE A 100 -0.90 2.05 -1.89
CA PHE A 100 0.45 2.08 -1.39
C PHE A 100 0.63 1.02 -0.31
N VAL A 101 1.78 0.33 -0.34
CA VAL A 101 2.26 -0.43 0.81
C VAL A 101 3.58 0.18 1.21
N VAL A 102 3.67 0.54 2.49
CA VAL A 102 4.83 1.14 3.10
C VAL A 102 5.33 0.21 4.19
N ARG A 103 6.61 -0.16 4.10
CA ARG A 103 7.30 -0.97 5.11
C ARG A 103 8.10 -0.06 6.03
N PHE A 104 8.09 -0.37 7.32
CA PHE A 104 8.82 0.35 8.36
C PHE A 104 9.70 -0.60 9.19
N ARG A 105 10.68 -0.03 9.90
CA ARG A 105 11.54 -0.73 10.86
C ARG A 105 11.55 0.01 12.20
#